data_AF-A0A960S4T1-F1
#
_entry.id   AF-A0A960S4T1-F1
#
_cell.length_a   1.000
_cell.length_b   1.000
_cell.length_c   1.000
_cell.angle_alpha   90.00
_cell.angle_beta   90.00
_cell.angle_gamma   90.00
#
_symmetry.space_group_name_H-M   'P 1'
#
loop_
_entity.id
_entity.type
_entity.pdbx_description
1 polymer ?
#
loop_
_entity_poly.entity_id
_entity_poly.type
_entity_poly.pdbx_seq_one_letter_code
_entity_poly.pdbx_strand_id
1 'polypeptide(L)'
;ILYRRSSFIKALWLSALCGIVIDLLTDRPFGIYALNGALITLCLYRLRIYFVDKAIGLATYTALISLLASLISRLFFALYGDALPFTFVSILTDFCVMPLVDALYGALCFSLPPVLYRSIKKLYFRFLLMRAQSKKEALDNG
;
A
#
# COMPACT_ATOMS: atom_id res chain seq x y z
N ILE A 1 6.63 -0.47 -0.85
CA ILE A 1 8.00 -0.93 -1.25
C ILE A 1 8.57 -0.12 -2.42
N LEU A 2 7.78 0.23 -3.45
CA LEU A 2 8.26 0.97 -4.62
C LEU A 2 8.78 2.40 -4.31
N TYR A 3 8.12 3.13 -3.40
CA TYR A 3 8.53 4.48 -2.96
C TYR A 3 9.84 4.54 -2.18
N ARG A 4 10.32 3.39 -1.68
CA ARG A 4 11.52 3.29 -0.83
C ARG A 4 12.82 3.42 -1.63
N ARG A 5 12.81 3.06 -2.92
CA ARG A 5 14.02 2.95 -3.75
C ARG A 5 13.98 3.73 -5.06
N SER A 6 12.84 4.31 -5.43
CA SER A 6 12.66 5.01 -6.70
C SER A 6 12.96 6.52 -6.58
N SER A 7 13.53 7.07 -7.65
CA SER A 7 13.71 8.51 -7.83
C SER A 7 12.35 9.18 -8.03
N PHE A 8 12.20 10.44 -7.58
CA PHE A 8 10.94 11.18 -7.55
C PHE A 8 10.19 11.13 -8.89
N ILE A 9 10.96 11.34 -9.96
CA ILE A 9 10.49 11.34 -11.34
C ILE A 9 9.87 9.99 -11.72
N LYS A 10 10.49 8.87 -11.31
CA LYS A 10 9.97 7.53 -11.59
C LYS A 10 8.67 7.25 -10.84
N ALA A 11 8.57 7.69 -9.58
CA ALA A 11 7.33 7.54 -8.81
C ALA A 11 6.20 8.37 -9.41
N LEU A 12 6.50 9.60 -9.86
CA LEU A 12 5.54 10.48 -10.51
C LEU A 12 5.00 9.86 -11.81
N TRP A 13 5.90 9.40 -12.69
CA TRP A 13 5.54 8.73 -13.95
C TRP A 13 4.72 7.47 -13.71
N LEU A 14 5.07 6.67 -12.71
CA LEU A 14 4.32 5.46 -12.40
C LEU A 14 2.91 5.77 -11.89
N SER A 15 2.76 6.81 -11.06
CA SER A 15 1.44 7.25 -10.60
C SER A 15 0.59 7.82 -11.74
N ALA A 16 1.21 8.57 -12.66
CA ALA A 16 0.55 9.13 -13.82
C ALA A 16 0.10 8.02 -14.78
N LEU A 17 0.95 7.04 -15.07
CA LEU A 17 0.60 5.88 -15.89
C LEU A 17 -0.54 5.06 -15.26
N CYS A 18 -0.50 4.84 -13.94
CA CYS A 18 -1.59 4.16 -13.24
C CYS A 18 -2.91 4.93 -13.39
N GLY A 19 -2.88 6.26 -13.19
CA GLY A 19 -4.05 7.11 -13.37
C GLY A 19 -4.57 7.13 -14.81
N ILE A 20 -3.68 7.15 -15.82
CA ILE A 20 -4.06 7.06 -17.24
C ILE A 20 -4.75 5.72 -17.55
N VAL A 21 -4.27 4.61 -16.97
CA VAL A 21 -4.92 3.31 -17.12
C VAL A 21 -6.33 3.34 -16.51
N ILE A 22 -6.49 3.94 -15.34
CA ILE A 22 -7.81 4.08 -14.70
C ILE A 22 -8.72 5.01 -15.52
N ASP A 23 -8.18 6.11 -16.05
CA ASP A 23 -8.88 7.03 -16.95
C ASP A 23 -9.37 6.30 -18.22
N LEU A 24 -8.59 5.35 -18.76
CA LEU A 24 -9.01 4.52 -19.91
C LEU A 24 -10.12 3.50 -19.57
N LEU A 25 -10.20 3.07 -18.31
CA LEU A 25 -11.16 2.06 -17.85
C LEU A 25 -12.47 2.67 -17.33
N THR A 26 -12.55 4.00 -17.22
CA THR A 26 -13.67 4.69 -16.58
C THR A 26 -14.35 5.66 -17.55
N ASP A 27 -15.68 5.74 -17.54
CA ASP A 27 -16.48 6.71 -18.33
C ASP A 27 -16.39 8.18 -17.82
N ARG A 28 -15.36 8.49 -17.02
CA ARG A 28 -15.16 9.81 -16.42
C ARG A 28 -14.26 10.66 -17.33
N PRO A 29 -14.30 12.01 -17.21
CA PRO A 29 -13.41 12.89 -17.95
C PRO A 29 -11.93 12.47 -17.81
N PHE A 30 -11.31 12.27 -18.96
CA PHE A 30 -9.96 11.74 -19.08
C PHE A 30 -8.93 12.67 -18.42
N GLY A 31 -8.03 12.09 -17.63
CA GLY A 31 -6.90 12.79 -17.00
C GLY A 31 -7.14 13.21 -15.55
N ILE A 32 -8.35 13.05 -14.99
CA ILE A 32 -8.61 13.35 -13.58
C ILE A 32 -7.85 12.37 -12.69
N TYR A 33 -7.87 11.07 -13.00
CA TYR A 33 -7.20 10.08 -12.17
C TYR A 33 -5.68 10.20 -12.31
N ALA A 34 -5.16 10.49 -13.51
CA ALA A 34 -3.75 10.81 -13.72
C ALA A 34 -3.27 12.02 -12.90
N LEU A 35 -4.02 13.12 -12.92
CA LEU A 35 -3.69 14.34 -12.18
C LEU A 35 -3.77 14.14 -10.66
N ASN A 36 -4.79 13.43 -10.20
CA ASN A 36 -4.96 13.08 -8.79
C ASN A 36 -3.78 12.23 -8.29
N GLY A 37 -3.41 11.17 -9.03
CA GLY A 37 -2.26 10.32 -8.70
C GLY A 37 -0.94 11.11 -8.63
N ALA A 38 -0.73 12.05 -9.55
CA ALA A 38 0.45 12.91 -9.57
C ALA A 38 0.48 13.87 -8.36
N LEU A 39 -0.65 14.49 -8.00
CA LEU A 39 -0.77 15.40 -6.85
C LEU A 39 -0.53 14.69 -5.52
N ILE A 40 -1.17 13.53 -5.33
CA ILE A 40 -0.96 12.66 -4.16
C ILE A 40 0.54 12.33 -4.05
N THR A 41 1.15 11.89 -5.17
CA THR A 41 2.57 11.55 -5.21
C THR A 41 3.45 12.74 -4.85
N LEU A 42 3.14 13.94 -5.34
CA LEU A 42 3.89 15.16 -5.05
C LEU A 42 3.82 15.51 -3.55
N CYS A 43 2.63 15.48 -2.94
CA CYS A 43 2.44 15.78 -1.52
C CYS A 43 3.12 14.75 -0.61
N LEU A 44 2.92 13.46 -0.88
CA LEU A 44 3.38 12.38 -0.01
C LEU A 44 4.83 11.97 -0.22
N TYR A 45 5.44 12.32 -1.35
CA TYR A 45 6.84 11.95 -1.58
C TYR A 45 7.80 12.63 -0.59
N ARG A 46 7.48 13.86 -0.14
CA ARG A 46 8.26 14.55 0.91
C ARG A 46 8.11 13.88 2.28
N LEU A 47 6.91 13.43 2.62
CA LEU A 47 6.66 12.79 3.92
C LEU A 47 7.21 11.37 4.03
N ARG A 48 7.66 10.75 2.92
CA ARG A 48 8.16 9.37 2.91
C ARG A 48 9.25 9.11 3.95
N ILE A 49 10.11 10.11 4.21
CA ILE A 49 11.28 9.97 5.10
C ILE A 49 10.85 9.60 6.53
N TYR A 50 9.68 10.09 6.98
CA TYR A 50 9.17 9.84 8.33
C TYR A 50 8.56 8.44 8.51
N PHE A 51 8.23 7.74 7.43
CA PHE A 51 7.44 6.50 7.45
C PHE A 51 8.23 5.24 7.01
N VAL A 52 9.52 5.37 6.69
CA VAL A 52 10.34 4.31 6.08
C VAL A 52 10.76 3.18 7.05
N ASP A 53 10.75 3.41 8.37
CA ASP A 53 11.46 2.53 9.31
C ASP A 53 10.61 1.50 10.08
N LYS A 54 9.27 1.56 10.05
CA LYS A 54 8.43 0.61 10.82
C LYS A 54 7.29 0.04 9.97
N ALA A 55 6.84 -1.18 10.28
CA ALA A 55 5.66 -1.80 9.65
C ALA A 55 4.40 -0.93 9.84
N ILE A 56 4.30 -0.25 10.99
CA ILE A 56 3.28 0.77 11.28
C ILE A 56 3.39 1.95 10.30
N GLY A 57 4.62 2.35 9.93
CA GLY A 57 4.87 3.43 8.98
C GLY A 57 4.28 3.17 7.59
N LEU A 58 4.26 1.91 7.14
CA LEU A 58 3.61 1.56 5.88
C LEU A 58 2.09 1.74 5.96
N ALA A 59 1.47 1.26 7.05
CA ALA A 59 0.03 1.37 7.27
C ALA A 59 -0.44 2.82 7.43
N THR A 60 0.32 3.64 8.17
CA THR A 60 0.02 5.07 8.30
C THR A 60 0.22 5.80 6.97
N TYR A 61 1.25 5.44 6.20
CA TYR A 61 1.47 6.03 4.88
C TYR A 61 0.35 5.70 3.89
N THR A 62 -0.15 4.46 3.89
CA THR A 62 -1.30 4.07 3.06
C THR A 62 -2.59 4.78 3.48
N ALA A 63 -2.83 4.94 4.79
CA ALA A 63 -3.98 5.72 5.27
C ALA A 63 -3.92 7.18 4.80
N LEU A 64 -2.73 7.78 4.85
CA LEU A 64 -2.49 9.17 4.43
C LEU A 64 -2.65 9.34 2.91
N ILE A 65 -2.23 8.35 2.12
CA ILE A 65 -2.51 8.27 0.68
C ILE A 65 -4.02 8.25 0.43
N SER A 66 -4.75 7.35 1.09
CA SER A 66 -6.19 7.18 0.89
C SER A 66 -6.97 8.45 1.26
N LEU A 67 -6.60 9.11 2.37
CA LEU A 67 -7.20 10.36 2.81
C LEU A 67 -6.93 11.52 1.83
N LEU A 68 -5.72 11.64 1.31
CA LEU A 68 -5.40 12.66 0.29
C LEU A 68 -6.12 12.38 -1.02
N ALA A 69 -6.22 11.10 -1.41
CA ALA A 69 -6.94 10.69 -2.61
C ALA A 69 -8.43 11.01 -2.53
N SER A 70 -9.07 10.76 -1.39
CA SER A 70 -10.49 11.07 -1.21
C SER A 70 -10.77 12.58 -1.17
N LEU A 71 -9.89 13.37 -0.52
CA LEU A 71 -9.96 14.83 -0.53
C LEU A 71 -9.82 15.42 -1.93
N ILE A 72 -8.78 15.02 -2.68
CA ILE A 72 -8.52 15.54 -4.02
C ILE A 72 -9.61 15.09 -5.00
N SER A 73 -10.07 13.84 -4.90
CA SER A 73 -11.19 13.35 -5.74
C SER A 73 -12.47 14.13 -5.47
N ARG A 74 -12.81 14.40 -4.20
CA ARG A 74 -13.98 15.24 -3.86
C ARG A 74 -13.85 16.66 -4.38
N LEU A 75 -12.65 17.24 -4.31
CA LEU A 75 -12.39 18.57 -4.88
C LEU A 75 -12.63 18.58 -6.39
N PHE A 76 -12.17 17.55 -7.11
CA PHE A 76 -12.45 17.42 -8.54
C PHE A 76 -13.95 17.20 -8.81
N PHE A 77 -14.63 16.33 -8.08
CA PHE A 77 -16.08 16.14 -8.27
C PHE A 77 -16.88 17.43 -8.03
N ALA A 78 -16.52 18.22 -7.02
CA ALA A 78 -17.13 19.53 -6.78
C ALA A 78 -16.91 20.52 -7.94
N LEU A 79 -15.74 20.49 -8.59
CA LEU A 79 -15.44 21.34 -9.75
C LEU A 79 -16.18 20.91 -11.02
N TYR A 80 -16.45 19.61 -11.19
CA TYR A 80 -17.15 19.06 -12.36
C TYR A 80 -18.67 19.05 -12.24
N GLY A 81 -19.23 19.58 -11.14
CA GLY A 81 -20.67 19.78 -10.98
C GLY A 81 -21.44 18.54 -10.49
N ASP A 82 -20.77 17.42 -10.26
CA ASP A 82 -21.35 16.25 -9.58
C ASP A 82 -21.30 16.49 -8.07
N ALA A 83 -22.31 17.19 -7.56
CA ALA A 83 -22.45 17.41 -6.13
C ALA A 83 -22.79 16.08 -5.44
N LEU A 84 -21.77 15.37 -4.97
CA LEU A 84 -21.95 14.30 -3.98
C LEU A 84 -22.67 14.91 -2.76
N PRO A 85 -23.81 14.36 -2.32
CA PRO A 85 -24.52 14.89 -1.18
C PRO A 85 -23.61 14.79 0.05
N PHE A 86 -23.33 15.94 0.65
CA PHE A 86 -22.58 16.04 1.90
C PHE A 86 -23.41 15.46 3.06
N THR A 87 -23.48 14.14 3.12
CA THR A 87 -24.03 13.44 4.28
C THR A 87 -22.91 13.16 5.27
N PHE A 88 -23.22 13.25 6.57
CA PHE A 88 -22.29 12.84 7.62
C PHE A 88 -21.83 11.38 7.44
N VAL A 89 -22.69 10.53 6.88
CA VAL A 89 -22.36 9.16 6.51
C VAL A 89 -21.25 9.12 5.47
N SER A 90 -21.38 9.88 4.37
CA SER A 90 -20.34 9.97 3.34
C SER A 90 -19.02 10.50 3.89
N ILE A 91 -19.05 11.48 4.80
CA ILE A 91 -17.82 12.00 5.43
C ILE A 91 -17.18 10.90 6.29
N LEU A 92 -17.96 10.20 7.11
CA LEU A 92 -17.43 9.15 7.99
C LEU A 92 -16.87 7.97 7.19
N THR A 93 -17.53 7.56 6.10
CA THR A 93 -17.04 6.46 5.25
C THR A 93 -15.73 6.84 4.57
N ASP A 94 -15.62 8.04 4.01
CA ASP A 94 -14.46 8.44 3.19
C ASP A 94 -13.24 8.81 4.05
N PHE A 95 -13.44 9.30 5.28
CA PHE A 95 -12.34 9.72 6.15
C PHE A 95 -11.94 8.67 7.20
N CYS A 96 -12.86 7.81 7.64
CA CYS A 96 -12.56 6.81 8.67
C CYS A 96 -12.53 5.40 8.10
N VAL A 97 -13.56 4.97 7.40
CA VAL A 97 -13.69 3.56 6.99
C VAL A 97 -12.72 3.23 5.85
N MET A 98 -12.70 4.04 4.80
CA MET A 98 -11.88 3.79 3.60
C MET A 98 -10.38 3.77 3.92
N PRO A 99 -9.81 4.76 4.64
CA PRO A 99 -8.38 4.75 4.97
C PRO A 99 -7.99 3.63 5.94
N LEU A 100 -8.90 3.23 6.84
CA LEU A 100 -8.66 2.15 7.78
C LEU A 100 -8.67 0.78 7.09
N VAL A 101 -9.60 0.56 6.16
CA VAL A 101 -9.63 -0.64 5.31
C VAL A 101 -8.38 -0.69 4.43
N ASP A 102 -7.98 0.42 3.81
CA ASP A 102 -6.77 0.49 2.99
C ASP A 102 -5.50 0.24 3.82
N ALA A 103 -5.44 0.76 5.04
CA ALA A 103 -4.33 0.51 5.96
C ALA A 103 -4.25 -0.96 6.40
N LEU A 104 -5.39 -1.59 6.71
CA LEU A 104 -5.46 -3.01 7.04
C LEU A 104 -5.08 -3.87 5.83
N TYR A 105 -5.62 -3.55 4.64
CA TYR A 105 -5.29 -4.25 3.41
C TYR A 105 -3.81 -4.12 3.08
N GLY A 106 -3.25 -2.90 3.16
CA GLY A 106 -1.82 -2.66 2.98
C GLY A 106 -0.97 -3.42 4.00
N ALA A 107 -1.38 -3.45 5.27
CA ALA A 107 -0.68 -4.21 6.30
C ALA A 107 -0.72 -5.72 6.03
N LEU A 108 -1.88 -6.28 5.67
CA LEU A 108 -2.04 -7.70 5.39
C LEU A 108 -1.30 -8.11 4.10
N CYS A 109 -1.50 -7.40 2.99
CA CYS A 109 -0.89 -7.78 1.72
C CYS A 109 0.63 -7.53 1.69
N PHE A 110 1.15 -6.51 2.37
CA PHE A 110 2.59 -6.20 2.31
C PHE A 110 3.39 -6.64 3.53
N SER A 111 2.80 -6.70 4.74
CA SER A 111 3.53 -7.09 5.95
C SER A 111 3.42 -8.58 6.24
N LEU A 112 2.34 -9.25 5.82
CA LEU A 112 2.12 -10.67 6.12
C LEU A 112 3.01 -11.61 5.29
N PRO A 113 3.22 -11.44 3.96
CA PRO A 113 4.04 -12.36 3.17
C PRO A 113 5.50 -12.47 3.65
N PRO A 114 6.21 -11.36 4.00
CA PRO A 114 7.57 -11.43 4.53
C PRO A 114 7.66 -12.15 5.88
N VAL A 115 6.66 -11.96 6.74
CA VAL A 115 6.61 -12.59 8.07
C VAL A 115 6.36 -14.09 7.93
N LEU A 116 5.38 -14.49 7.12
CA LEU A 116 5.10 -15.89 6.80
C LEU A 116 6.32 -16.58 6.20
N TYR A 117 6.97 -15.96 5.22
CA TYR A 117 8.17 -16.51 4.58
C TYR A 117 9.31 -16.75 5.59
N ARG A 118 9.55 -15.80 6.51
CA ARG A 118 10.56 -15.95 7.56
C ARG A 118 10.21 -17.07 8.55
N SER A 119 8.94 -17.20 8.91
CA SER A 119 8.46 -18.25 9.81
C SER A 119 8.61 -19.64 9.20
N ILE A 120 8.22 -19.80 7.93
CA ILE A 120 8.37 -21.07 7.19
C ILE A 120 9.86 -21.43 7.07
N LYS A 121 10.72 -20.47 6.72
CA LYS A 121 12.16 -20.72 6.61
C LYS A 121 12.78 -21.17 7.94
N LYS A 122 12.38 -20.55 9.06
CA LYS A 122 12.84 -20.98 10.40
C LYS A 122 12.37 -22.39 10.75
N LEU A 123 11.11 -22.71 10.44
CA LEU A 123 10.55 -24.04 10.70
C LEU A 123 11.25 -25.11 9.86
N TYR A 124 11.45 -24.85 8.56
CA TYR A 124 12.17 -25.74 7.65
C TYR A 124 13.61 -25.97 8.11
N PHE A 125 14.31 -24.92 8.56
CA PHE A 125 15.68 -25.03 9.06
C PHE A 125 15.77 -25.87 10.35
N ARG A 126 14.81 -25.72 11.28
CA ARG A 126 14.70 -26.58 12.47
C ARG A 126 14.45 -28.04 12.11
N PHE A 127 13.56 -28.29 11.14
CA PHE A 127 13.27 -29.65 10.68
C PHE A 127 14.49 -30.31 10.03
N LEU A 128 15.27 -29.55 9.26
CA LEU A 128 16.49 -30.03 8.64
C LEU A 128 17.59 -30.36 9.66
N LEU A 129 17.72 -29.55 10.71
CA LEU A 129 18.63 -29.81 11.85
C LEU A 129 18.25 -31.09 12.60
N MET A 130 16.96 -31.30 12.90
CA MET A 130 16.50 -32.51 13.57
C MET A 130 16.81 -33.77 12.73
N ARG A 131 16.59 -33.72 11.41
CA ARG A 131 16.97 -34.81 10.49
C ARG A 131 18.46 -35.11 10.49
N ALA A 132 19.31 -34.08 10.58
CA ALA A 132 20.76 -34.25 10.62
C ALA A 132 21.23 -34.93 11.92
N GLN A 133 20.59 -34.63 13.05
CA GLN A 133 20.89 -35.25 14.34
C GLN A 133 20.51 -36.74 14.37
N SER A 134 19.29 -37.09 13.93
CA SER A 134 18.85 -38.50 13.89
C SER A 134 19.73 -39.38 12.99
N LYS A 135 20.30 -38.81 11.91
CA LYS A 135 21.18 -39.54 11.01
C LYS A 135 22.57 -39.82 11.62
N LYS A 136 23.06 -38.96 12.52
CA LYS A 136 24.30 -39.20 13.28
C LYS A 136 24.11 -40.30 14.33
N GLU A 137 23.02 -40.24 15.08
CA GLU A 137 22.71 -41.26 16.10
C GLU A 137 22.52 -42.66 15.51
N ALA A 138 21.99 -42.77 14.29
CA ALA A 138 21.87 -44.04 13.59
C ALA A 138 23.23 -44.61 13.10
N LEU A 139 24.25 -43.77 12.96
CA LEU A 139 25.58 -44.14 12.44
C LEU A 139 26.56 -44.49 13.57
N ASP A 140 26.37 -43.95 14.77
CA ASP A 140 27.15 -44.31 15.97
C ASP A 140 26.67 -45.61 16.64
N ASN A 141 25.45 -46.09 16.35
CA ASN A 141 24.84 -47.28 16.96
C ASN A 141 24.83 -48.54 16.08
N GLY A 142 25.34 -48.48 14.85
CA GLY A 142 25.40 -49.60 13.91
C GLY A 142 26.84 -49.99 13.58
#